data_AF-A0A9Q3L1G4-F1
#
_entry.id   AF-A0A9Q3L1G4-F1
#
_cell.length_a   1.000
_cell.length_b   1.000
_cell.length_c   1.000
_cell.angle_alpha   90.00
_cell.angle_beta   90.00
_cell.angle_gamma   90.00
#
_symmetry.space_group_name_H-M   'P 1'
#
loop_
_entity.id
_entity.type
_entity.pdbx_description
1 polymer ?
#
loop_
_entity_poly.entity_id
_entity_poly.type
_entity_poly.pdbx_seq_one_letter_code
_entity_poly.pdbx_strand_id
1 'polypeptide(L)'
;MPQQYENKTKARIVGMCDAGLSLQKISELTGIPKTSIQDIVTPFNDHGTVQNLPRPGRKPILNEHNIQQLKVLHKEGIFSRIAVIKPHLQPQHFDKQLAFARAHVDWLLEEWRKVIWTDESSFELLKNPTPTCIWRTQ
;
A
#
# COMPACT_ATOMS: atom_id res chain seq x y z
N MET A 1 -7.10 23.77 11.19
CA MET A 1 -6.63 22.65 12.04
C MET A 1 -7.48 22.63 13.31
N PRO A 2 -8.05 21.49 13.75
CA PRO A 2 -8.76 21.44 15.03
C PRO A 2 -7.80 21.80 16.17
N GLN A 3 -8.20 22.74 17.03
CA GLN A 3 -7.42 23.11 18.19
C GLN A 3 -7.43 21.95 19.20
N GLN A 4 -6.26 21.42 19.53
CA GLN A 4 -6.16 20.34 20.52
C GLN A 4 -6.16 20.95 21.93
N TYR A 5 -7.20 20.63 22.70
CA TYR A 5 -7.29 21.05 24.10
C TYR A 5 -6.63 20.01 25.01
N GLU A 6 -5.90 20.50 26.00
CA GLU A 6 -5.29 19.66 27.04
C GLU A 6 -6.35 18.85 27.80
N ASN A 7 -6.02 17.61 28.18
CA ASN A 7 -6.95 16.71 28.87
C ASN A 7 -7.50 17.29 30.18
N LYS A 8 -6.70 18.09 30.89
CA LYS A 8 -7.15 18.79 32.11
C LYS A 8 -8.30 19.75 31.83
N THR A 9 -8.22 20.48 30.72
CA THR A 9 -9.25 21.43 30.27
C THR A 9 -10.52 20.71 29.86
N LYS A 10 -10.39 19.61 29.12
CA LYS A 10 -11.52 18.76 28.75
C LYS A 10 -12.21 18.13 29.97
N ALA A 11 -11.46 17.63 30.95
CA ALA A 11 -12.00 17.06 32.18
C ALA A 11 -12.76 18.11 33.01
N ARG A 12 -12.25 19.35 33.06
CA ARG A 12 -12.95 20.48 33.68
C ARG A 12 -14.29 20.77 32.98
N ILE A 13 -14.34 20.75 31.65
CA ILE A 13 -15.56 20.93 30.87
C ILE A 13 -16.60 19.85 31.18
N VAL A 14 -16.16 18.59 31.21
CA VAL A 14 -17.01 17.44 31.55
C VAL A 14 -17.60 17.61 32.95
N GLY A 15 -16.76 17.92 33.95
CA GLY A 15 -17.24 18.14 35.32
C GLY A 15 -18.22 19.31 35.46
N MET A 16 -18.10 20.36 34.63
CA MET A 16 -19.09 21.44 34.57
C MET A 16 -20.42 20.97 33.96
N CYS A 17 -20.39 20.06 32.97
CA CYS A 17 -21.61 19.46 32.42
C CYS A 17 -22.30 18.55 33.44
N ASP A 18 -21.54 17.74 34.18
CA ASP A 18 -22.07 16.87 35.25
C ASP A 18 -22.71 17.67 36.39
N ALA A 19 -22.18 18.87 36.66
CA ALA A 19 -22.78 19.83 37.60
C ALA A 19 -24.04 20.53 37.06
N GLY A 20 -24.51 20.18 35.86
CA GLY A 20 -25.74 20.70 35.25
C GLY A 20 -25.59 22.04 34.53
N LEU A 21 -24.37 22.52 34.27
CA LEU A 21 -24.19 23.76 33.49
C LEU A 21 -24.49 23.53 32.01
N SER A 22 -25.14 24.51 31.37
CA SER A 22 -25.36 24.48 29.94
C SER A 22 -24.06 24.70 29.16
N LEU A 23 -23.95 24.11 27.97
CA LEU A 23 -22.76 24.28 27.11
C LEU A 23 -22.48 25.74 26.77
N GLN A 24 -23.53 26.56 26.65
CA GLN A 24 -23.41 28.00 26.44
C GLN A 24 -22.75 28.67 27.65
N LYS A 25 -23.15 28.29 28.87
CA LYS A 25 -22.57 28.83 30.10
C LYS A 25 -21.11 28.40 30.27
N ILE A 26 -20.78 27.17 29.90
CA ILE A 26 -19.41 26.67 29.90
C ILE A 26 -18.56 27.43 28.87
N SER A 27 -19.13 27.79 27.72
CA SER A 27 -18.47 28.59 26.69
C SER A 27 -18.08 29.97 27.21
N GLU A 28 -19.01 30.66 27.87
CA GLU A 28 -18.76 31.95 28.51
C GLU A 28 -17.67 31.86 29.59
N LEU A 29 -17.68 30.80 30.41
CA LEU A 29 -16.76 30.64 31.53
C LEU A 29 -15.35 30.23 31.11
N THR A 30 -15.23 29.42 30.05
CA THR A 30 -13.95 28.85 29.63
C THR A 30 -13.32 29.59 28.46
N GLY A 31 -14.09 30.43 27.75
CA GLY A 31 -13.67 31.08 26.51
C GLY A 31 -13.58 30.13 25.31
N ILE A 32 -14.00 28.87 25.47
CA ILE A 32 -13.94 27.85 24.42
C ILE A 32 -15.27 27.89 23.63
N PRO A 33 -15.23 27.84 22.29
CA PRO A 33 -16.44 27.82 21.49
C PRO A 33 -17.36 26.66 21.87
N LYS A 34 -18.67 26.91 21.94
CA LYS A 34 -19.69 25.90 22.25
C LYS A 34 -19.56 24.63 21.40
N THR A 35 -19.21 24.75 20.11
CA THR A 35 -18.98 23.61 19.22
C THR A 35 -17.83 22.72 19.68
N SER A 36 -16.71 23.31 20.10
CA SER A 36 -15.60 22.55 20.68
C SER A 36 -15.95 21.90 22.01
N ILE A 37 -16.77 22.56 22.83
CA ILE A 37 -17.30 21.96 24.07
C ILE A 37 -18.18 20.75 23.71
N GLN A 38 -19.05 20.86 22.70
CA GLN A 38 -19.86 19.76 22.19
C GLN A 38 -18.98 18.60 21.68
N ASP A 39 -17.94 18.89 20.89
CA ASP A 39 -17.00 17.90 20.36
C ASP A 39 -16.19 17.19 21.47
N ILE A 40 -16.08 17.78 22.66
CA ILE A 40 -15.45 17.18 23.84
C ILE A 40 -16.45 16.32 24.62
N VAL A 41 -17.68 16.81 24.81
CA VAL A 41 -18.70 16.16 25.64
C VAL A 41 -19.34 14.97 24.93
N THR A 42 -19.60 15.04 23.63
CA THR A 42 -20.23 13.95 22.88
C THR A 42 -19.43 12.65 22.96
N PRO A 43 -18.13 12.61 22.60
CA PRO A 43 -17.34 11.39 22.72
C PRO A 43 -17.12 10.95 24.17
N PHE A 44 -17.13 11.88 25.12
CA PHE A 44 -17.06 11.53 26.54
C PHE A 44 -18.33 10.77 26.99
N ASN A 45 -19.51 11.18 26.54
CA ASN A 45 -20.75 10.46 26.83
C ASN A 45 -20.80 9.09 26.14
N ASP A 46 -20.25 8.97 24.93
CA ASP A 46 -20.23 7.71 24.17
C ASP A 46 -19.18 6.70 24.68
N HIS A 47 -18.00 7.19 25.09
CA HIS A 47 -16.83 6.35 25.39
C HIS A 47 -16.27 6.49 26.81
N GLY A 48 -16.78 7.42 27.62
CA GLY A 48 -16.36 7.66 29.00
C GLY A 48 -14.93 8.19 29.14
N THR A 49 -14.30 8.66 28.05
CA THR A 49 -12.89 9.05 28.06
C THR A 49 -12.66 10.44 27.49
N VAL A 50 -11.77 11.17 28.16
CA VAL A 50 -11.28 12.49 27.75
C VAL A 50 -10.07 12.38 26.81
N GLN A 51 -9.43 11.20 26.80
CA GLN A 51 -8.25 10.92 26.00
C GLN A 51 -8.62 10.82 24.52
N ASN A 52 -7.72 11.27 23.64
CA ASN A 52 -7.91 11.07 22.21
C ASN A 52 -7.76 9.58 21.90
N LEU A 53 -8.83 8.95 21.43
CA LEU A 53 -8.79 7.56 20.97
C LEU A 53 -8.05 7.47 19.64
N PRO A 54 -7.26 6.39 19.41
CA PRO A 54 -6.66 6.16 18.11
C PRO A 54 -7.76 6.04 17.05
N ARG A 55 -7.58 6.71 15.92
CA ARG A 55 -8.55 6.61 14.82
C ARG A 55 -8.51 5.19 14.25
N PRO A 56 -9.66 4.54 14.02
CA PRO A 56 -9.67 3.24 13.37
C PRO A 56 -9.01 3.36 12.00
N GLY A 57 -7.98 2.55 11.78
CA GLY A 57 -7.27 2.48 10.50
C GLY A 57 -8.11 1.79 9.43
N ARG A 58 -7.63 1.85 8.18
CA ARG A 58 -8.19 1.05 7.09
C ARG A 58 -8.12 -0.43 7.48
N LYS A 59 -9.23 -1.14 7.37
CA LYS A 59 -9.24 -2.60 7.55
C LYS A 59 -8.20 -3.24 6.61
N PRO A 60 -7.44 -4.25 7.05
CA PRO A 60 -6.48 -4.91 6.20
C PRO A 60 -7.17 -5.54 4.99
N ILE A 61 -6.49 -5.48 3.83
CA ILE A 61 -6.99 -6.11 2.59
C ILE A 61 -7.03 -7.64 2.74
N LEU A 62 -6.08 -8.19 3.50
CA LEU A 62 -5.97 -9.62 3.77
C LEU A 62 -6.77 -9.99 5.03
N ASN A 63 -7.50 -11.10 4.94
CA ASN A 63 -8.13 -11.72 6.11
C ASN A 63 -7.09 -12.51 6.94
N GLU A 64 -7.47 -12.93 8.13
CA GLU A 64 -6.59 -13.67 9.04
C GLU A 64 -6.10 -15.00 8.44
N HIS A 65 -6.99 -15.72 7.74
CA HIS A 65 -6.66 -16.99 7.09
C HIS A 65 -5.55 -16.84 6.04
N ASN A 66 -5.66 -15.85 5.16
CA ASN A 66 -4.67 -15.57 4.11
C ASN A 66 -3.33 -15.18 4.75
N ILE A 67 -3.33 -14.46 5.88
CA ILE A 67 -2.10 -14.13 6.61
C ILE A 67 -1.43 -15.42 7.13
N GLN A 68 -2.20 -16.39 7.64
CA GLN A 68 -1.63 -17.67 8.06
C GLN A 68 -1.06 -18.47 6.89
N GLN A 69 -1.76 -18.52 5.75
CA GLN A 69 -1.25 -19.16 4.53
C GLN A 69 0.07 -18.52 4.07
N LEU A 70 0.17 -17.19 4.07
CA LEU A 70 1.39 -16.47 3.71
C LEU A 70 2.56 -16.80 4.65
N LYS A 71 2.31 -16.92 5.97
CA LYS A 71 3.33 -17.33 6.94
C LYS A 71 3.87 -18.72 6.66
N VAL A 72 2.99 -19.67 6.32
CA VAL A 72 3.39 -21.04 5.96
C VAL A 72 4.25 -21.03 4.68
N LEU A 73 3.81 -20.33 3.63
CA LEU A 73 4.59 -20.21 2.39
C LEU A 73 5.98 -19.61 2.62
N HIS A 74 6.06 -18.54 3.42
CA HIS A 74 7.35 -17.91 3.73
C HIS A 74 8.26 -18.80 4.58
N LYS A 75 7.69 -19.62 5.47
CA LYS A 75 8.45 -20.61 6.25
C LYS A 75 9.08 -21.67 5.34
N GLU A 76 8.37 -22.07 4.28
CA GLU A 76 8.87 -22.98 3.25
C GLU A 76 9.74 -22.28 2.19
N GLY A 77 10.07 -20.99 2.38
CA GLY A 77 10.90 -20.22 1.47
C GLY A 77 10.24 -19.88 0.13
N ILE A 78 8.91 -19.97 0.05
CA ILE A 78 8.12 -19.65 -1.14
C ILE A 78 7.65 -18.21 -1.08
N PHE A 79 7.94 -17.44 -2.12
CA PHE A 79 7.60 -16.02 -2.19
C PHE A 79 6.98 -15.64 -3.54
N SER A 80 6.21 -14.56 -3.54
CA SER A 80 5.68 -13.95 -4.75
C SER A 80 6.82 -13.27 -5.55
N ARG A 81 6.84 -13.51 -6.87
CA ARG A 81 7.82 -12.98 -7.83
C ARG A 81 7.11 -12.58 -9.12
N ILE A 82 7.62 -11.55 -9.79
CA ILE A 82 7.14 -11.18 -11.14
C ILE A 82 7.52 -12.28 -12.13
N ALA A 83 6.55 -12.76 -12.89
CA ALA A 83 6.78 -13.74 -13.94
C ALA A 83 7.51 -13.10 -15.12
N VAL A 84 8.62 -13.71 -15.54
CA VAL A 84 9.31 -13.34 -16.78
C VAL A 84 8.52 -13.93 -17.95
N ILE A 85 7.96 -13.07 -18.79
CA ILE A 85 7.30 -13.47 -20.03
C ILE A 85 8.39 -13.89 -21.01
N LYS A 86 8.41 -15.16 -21.39
CA LYS A 86 9.26 -15.66 -22.48
C LYS A 86 8.37 -15.87 -23.71
N PRO A 87 8.75 -15.36 -24.90
CA PRO A 87 8.03 -15.71 -26.11
C PRO A 87 8.07 -17.22 -26.29
N HIS A 88 6.95 -17.79 -26.75
CA HIS A 88 6.90 -19.21 -27.05
C HIS A 88 7.78 -19.49 -28.28
N LEU A 89 8.90 -20.16 -28.04
CA LEU A 89 9.83 -20.56 -29.10
C LEU A 89 9.47 -21.97 -29.57
N GLN A 90 9.30 -22.13 -30.88
CA GLN A 90 9.16 -23.44 -31.50
C GLN A 90 10.52 -24.16 -31.51
N PRO A 91 10.56 -25.51 -31.44
CA PRO A 91 11.80 -26.29 -31.51
C PRO A 91 12.71 -25.89 -32.70
N GLN A 92 12.11 -25.69 -33.88
CA GLN A 92 12.81 -25.22 -35.08
C GLN A 92 13.52 -23.86 -34.91
N HIS A 93 12.99 -22.97 -34.06
CA HIS A 93 13.60 -21.66 -33.82
C HIS A 93 14.83 -21.81 -32.91
N PHE A 94 14.78 -22.74 -31.94
CA PHE A 94 15.94 -23.05 -31.11
C PHE A 94 17.10 -23.57 -31.95
N ASP A 95 16.85 -24.51 -32.86
CA ASP A 95 17.90 -25.09 -33.70
C ASP A 95 18.54 -24.02 -34.60
N LYS A 96 17.73 -23.16 -35.22
CA LYS A 96 18.23 -22.06 -36.05
C LYS A 96 19.03 -21.04 -35.25
N GLN A 97 18.54 -20.62 -34.09
CA GLN A 97 19.24 -19.69 -33.20
C GLN A 97 20.56 -20.28 -32.70
N LEU A 98 20.57 -21.56 -32.31
CA LEU A 98 21.75 -22.26 -31.85
C LEU A 98 22.78 -22.44 -32.97
N ALA A 99 22.35 -22.82 -34.17
CA ALA A 99 23.23 -22.93 -35.33
C ALA A 99 23.85 -21.58 -35.71
N PHE A 100 23.06 -20.50 -35.69
CA PHE A 100 23.55 -19.15 -35.91
C PHE A 100 24.59 -18.76 -34.85
N ALA A 101 24.27 -18.92 -33.56
CA ALA A 101 25.18 -18.59 -32.47
C ALA A 101 26.51 -19.36 -32.56
N ARG A 102 26.46 -20.67 -32.88
CA ARG A 102 27.66 -21.49 -33.07
C ARG A 102 28.49 -21.06 -34.27
N ALA A 103 27.86 -20.73 -35.39
CA ALA A 103 28.57 -20.30 -36.60
C ALA A 103 29.26 -18.93 -36.45
N HIS A 104 28.80 -18.11 -35.49
CA HIS A 104 29.26 -16.75 -35.28
C HIS A 104 29.94 -16.56 -33.91
N VAL A 105 30.28 -17.66 -33.21
CA VAL A 105 30.86 -17.60 -31.85
C VAL A 105 32.25 -16.93 -31.85
N ASP A 106 33.03 -17.17 -32.90
CA ASP A 106 34.39 -16.66 -33.06
C ASP A 106 34.46 -15.39 -33.90
N TRP A 107 33.31 -14.80 -34.25
CA TRP A 107 33.28 -13.58 -35.06
C TRP A 107 33.92 -12.40 -34.36
N LEU A 108 34.76 -11.68 -35.11
CA LEU A 108 35.41 -10.47 -34.65
C LEU A 108 34.48 -9.25 -34.78
N LEU A 109 34.83 -8.17 -34.09
CA LEU A 109 34.04 -6.92 -34.10
C LEU A 109 33.78 -6.38 -35.52
N GLU A 110 34.76 -6.48 -36.41
CA GLU A 110 34.64 -6.01 -37.80
C GLU A 110 33.66 -6.84 -38.64
N GLU A 111 33.39 -8.08 -38.25
CA GLU A 111 32.40 -8.93 -38.89
C GLU A 111 31.00 -8.58 -38.40
N TRP A 112 30.84 -8.36 -37.09
CA TRP A 112 29.58 -7.88 -36.51
C TRP A 112 29.17 -6.50 -37.04
N ARG A 113 30.12 -5.61 -37.33
CA ARG A 113 29.85 -4.28 -37.91
C ARG A 113 29.16 -4.34 -39.27
N LYS A 114 29.29 -5.45 -40.00
CA LYS A 114 28.64 -5.64 -41.31
C LYS A 114 27.18 -6.06 -41.17
N VAL A 115 26.76 -6.49 -39.97
CA VAL A 115 25.39 -6.95 -39.71
C VAL A 115 24.53 -5.75 -39.33
N ILE A 116 23.47 -5.52 -40.10
CA ILE A 116 22.44 -4.54 -39.76
C ILE A 116 21.32 -5.29 -39.06
N TRP A 117 21.02 -4.89 -37.83
CA TRP A 117 19.89 -5.40 -37.07
C TRP A 117 18.68 -4.48 -37.30
N THR A 118 17.69 -4.97 -38.04
CA THR A 118 16.40 -4.29 -38.21
C THR A 118 15.33 -5.13 -37.55
N ASP A 119 14.52 -4.52 -36.69
CA ASP A 119 13.35 -5.14 -36.11
C ASP A 119 12.19 -4.14 -36.10
N GLU A 120 10.98 -4.65 -36.24
CA GLU A 120 9.75 -3.86 -36.19
C GLU A 120 9.15 -3.98 -34.79
N SER A 121 9.11 -2.89 -34.05
CA SER A 121 8.47 -2.83 -32.74
C SER A 121 7.16 -2.06 -32.81
N SER A 122 6.08 -2.69 -32.36
CA SER A 122 4.78 -2.02 -32.15
C SER A 122 4.69 -1.52 -30.70
N PHE A 123 4.33 -0.25 -30.50
CA PHE A 123 4.15 0.35 -29.18
C PHE A 123 2.68 0.73 -28.95
N GLU A 124 2.13 0.32 -27.80
CA GLU A 124 0.77 0.66 -27.39
C GLU A 124 0.81 1.75 -26.29
N LEU A 125 0.10 2.87 -26.48
CA LEU A 125 0.22 4.05 -25.60
C LEU A 125 -0.63 4.01 -24.31
N LEU A 126 -1.59 3.08 -24.20
CA LEU A 126 -2.65 3.14 -23.17
C LEU A 126 -2.79 1.89 -22.29
N LYS A 127 -2.01 0.83 -22.53
CA LYS A 127 -2.08 -0.37 -21.70
C LYS A 127 -1.05 -0.29 -20.57
N ASN A 128 -1.53 -0.42 -19.34
CA ASN A 128 -0.70 -0.64 -18.14
C ASN A 128 -0.99 -2.04 -17.61
N PRO A 129 -0.47 -3.11 -18.25
CA PRO A 129 -0.67 -4.46 -17.74
C PRO A 129 -0.01 -4.59 -16.37
N THR A 130 -0.78 -5.02 -15.37
CA THR A 130 -0.18 -5.36 -14.08
C THR A 130 0.65 -6.63 -14.27
N PRO A 131 1.91 -6.66 -13.81
CA PRO A 131 2.76 -7.84 -13.96
C PRO A 131 2.14 -9.04 -13.24
N THR A 132 2.08 -10.18 -13.92
CA THR A 132 1.62 -11.43 -13.31
C THR A 132 2.63 -11.90 -12.28
N CYS A 133 2.18 -12.11 -11.05
CA CYS A 133 2.99 -12.68 -9.99
C CYS A 133 2.80 -14.20 -9.92
N ILE A 134 3.87 -14.91 -9.57
CA ILE A 134 3.91 -16.35 -9.35
C ILE A 134 4.68 -16.66 -8.07
N TRP A 135 4.31 -17.76 -7.41
CA TRP A 135 4.95 -18.21 -6.18
C TRP A 135 6.14 -19.12 -6.53
N ARG A 136 7.34 -18.80 -6.04
CA ARG A 136 8.57 -19.57 -6.29
C ARG A 136 9.41 -19.67 -5.02
N THR A 137 10.15 -20.76 -4.89
CA THR A 137 11.21 -20.90 -3.89
C THR A 137 12.37 -19.95 -4.19
N GLN A 138 13.11 -19.54 -3.17
CA GLN A 138 14.35 -18.78 -3.32
C GLN A 138 15.44 -19.59 -4.04
#